data_AF-A0A2L2Z7D1-F1
#
_entry.id   AF-A0A2L2Z7D1-F1
#
_cell.length_a   1.000
_cell.length_b   1.000
_cell.length_c   1.000
_cell.angle_alpha   90.00
_cell.angle_beta   90.00
_cell.angle_gamma   90.00
#
_symmetry.space_group_name_H-M   'P 1'
#
loop_
_entity.id
_entity.type
_entity.pdbx_description
1 polymer ?
#
loop_
_entity_poly.entity_id
_entity_poly.type
_entity_poly.pdbx_seq_one_letter_code
_entity_poly.pdbx_strand_id
1 'polypeptide(L)' 'TFDKDNFRFFFGHGWYSNVGKTGGAQPLSIGLFCGWEAVFVHELGHAVGVYHEQNRSDR' A
#
# COMPACT_ATOMS: atom_id res chain seq x y z
N THR A 1 -1.14 20.65 12.52
CA THR A 1 -0.01 19.79 12.94
C THR A 1 0.09 18.70 11.90
N PHE A 2 1.23 18.48 11.25
CA PHE A 2 1.37 17.35 10.32
C PHE A 2 1.50 16.07 11.16
N ASP A 3 0.62 15.11 10.92
CA ASP A 3 0.76 13.79 11.54
C ASP A 3 2.09 13.19 11.12
N LYS A 4 2.86 12.74 12.13
CA LYS A 4 4.17 12.14 11.93
C LYS A 4 4.08 10.88 11.05
N ASP A 5 2.96 10.18 11.14
CA ASP A 5 2.66 8.97 10.39
C ASP A 5 1.64 9.27 9.30
N ASN A 6 2.04 9.12 8.04
CA ASN A 6 1.20 9.42 6.89
C ASN A 6 1.59 8.56 5.68
N PHE A 7 0.67 8.43 4.73
CA PHE A 7 0.98 7.82 3.43
C PHE A 7 1.64 8.85 2.52
N ARG A 8 2.80 8.47 1.96
CA ARG A 8 3.49 9.21 0.91
C ARG A 8 3.28 8.50 -0.42
N PHE A 9 2.29 8.97 -1.17
CA PHE A 9 2.05 8.52 -2.54
C PHE A 9 3.11 9.07 -3.49
N PHE A 10 3.64 8.23 -4.38
CA PHE A 10 4.60 8.65 -5.41
C PHE A 10 4.52 7.73 -6.62
N PHE A 11 4.93 8.23 -7.79
CA PHE A 11 5.03 7.40 -8.99
C PHE A 11 6.31 6.58 -8.94
N GLY A 12 6.16 5.25 -8.89
CA GLY A 12 7.27 4.30 -8.82
C GLY A 12 7.19 3.25 -9.92
N HIS A 13 8.12 2.28 -9.87
CA HIS A 13 8.12 1.16 -10.80
C HIS A 13 7.18 0.06 -10.28
N GLY A 14 5.94 0.07 -10.76
CA GLY A 14 4.89 -0.87 -10.34
C GLY A 14 4.10 -0.40 -9.12
N TRP A 15 3.23 -1.27 -8.63
CA TRP A 15 2.34 -1.04 -7.50
C TRP A 15 2.84 -1.84 -6.29
N TYR A 16 2.99 -1.17 -5.15
CA TYR A 16 3.37 -1.81 -3.89
C TYR A 16 3.14 -0.88 -2.69
N SER A 17 2.92 -1.49 -1.53
CA SER A 17 2.99 -0.86 -0.21
C SER A 17 3.61 -1.80 0.83
N ASN A 18 4.04 -1.25 1.97
CA ASN A 18 4.41 -2.06 3.13
C ASN A 18 3.16 -2.66 3.77
N VAL A 19 3.29 -3.80 4.46
CA VAL A 19 2.19 -4.36 5.25
C VAL A 19 2.14 -3.71 6.63
N GLY A 20 1.08 -2.96 6.89
CA GLY A 20 0.85 -2.26 8.15
C GLY A 20 1.70 -1.00 8.35
N LYS A 21 1.55 -0.38 9.52
CA LYS A 21 2.22 0.88 9.87
C LYS A 21 3.72 0.68 10.13
N THR A 22 4.56 1.30 9.31
CA THR A 22 6.04 1.26 9.49
C THR A 22 6.62 2.41 10.33
N GLY A 23 5.80 3.43 10.63
CA GLY A 23 6.21 4.66 11.32
C GLY A 23 6.82 5.70 10.38
N GLY A 24 6.57 6.98 10.68
CA GLY A 24 6.94 8.09 9.79
C GLY A 24 6.09 8.15 8.52
N ALA A 25 6.54 8.96 7.55
CA ALA A 25 5.95 8.97 6.21
C ALA A 25 6.32 7.67 5.48
N GLN A 26 5.31 6.85 5.16
CA GLN A 26 5.51 5.55 4.51
C GLN A 26 5.19 5.60 3.02
N PRO A 27 6.06 5.05 2.15
CA PRO A 27 5.88 5.09 0.71
C PRO A 27 4.75 4.16 0.24
N LEU A 28 3.90 4.65 -0.67
CA LEU A 28 2.98 3.83 -1.47
C LEU A 28 3.23 4.14 -2.95
N SER A 29 3.67 3.12 -3.68
CA SER A 29 4.01 3.26 -5.10
C SER A 29 2.75 3.17 -5.96
N ILE A 30 2.55 4.21 -6.76
CA ILE A 30 1.51 4.27 -7.79
C ILE A 30 2.18 3.96 -9.12
N GLY A 31 1.83 2.81 -9.70
CA GLY A 31 2.33 2.43 -11.03
C GLY A 31 1.72 3.29 -12.14
N LEU A 32 2.37 3.26 -13.30
CA LEU A 32 1.84 3.88 -14.52
C LEU A 32 0.68 3.02 -15.10
N PHE A 33 -0.11 3.63 -15.99
CA PHE A 33 -1.33 3.11 -16.65
C PHE A 33 -2.68 3.37 -15.92
N CYS A 34 -3.70 3.75 -16.70
CA CYS A 34 -5.04 4.16 -16.26
C CYS A 34 -5.94 2.95 -15.94
N GLY A 35 -6.86 3.07 -14.97
CA GLY A 35 -7.97 2.13 -14.76
C GLY A 35 -7.89 1.16 -13.57
N TRP A 36 -7.16 1.49 -12.50
CA TRP A 36 -6.78 0.51 -11.46
C TRP A 36 -7.22 0.85 -10.03
N GLU A 37 -8.46 1.32 -9.83
CA GLU A 37 -9.02 1.54 -8.48
C GLU A 37 -8.83 0.30 -7.59
N ALA A 38 -9.06 -0.89 -8.14
CA ALA A 38 -8.88 -2.15 -7.43
C ALA A 38 -7.43 -2.37 -6.95
N VAL A 39 -6.41 -1.99 -7.73
CA VAL A 39 -5.01 -2.14 -7.31
C VAL A 39 -4.63 -1.05 -6.31
N PHE A 40 -5.13 0.17 -6.45
CA PHE A 40 -4.94 1.19 -5.42
C PHE A 40 -5.54 0.75 -4.07
N VAL A 41 -6.75 0.18 -4.08
CA VAL A 41 -7.37 -0.40 -2.87
C VAL A 41 -6.58 -1.60 -2.35
N HIS A 42 -6.03 -2.44 -3.24
CA HIS A 42 -5.15 -3.55 -2.85
C HIS A 42 -3.91 -3.06 -2.09
N GLU A 43 -3.21 -2.06 -2.63
CA GLU A 43 -2.03 -1.49 -1.99
C GLU A 43 -2.36 -0.74 -0.70
N LEU A 44 -3.50 -0.05 -0.63
CA LEU A 44 -4.01 0.49 0.63
C LEU A 44 -4.33 -0.61 1.64
N GLY A 45 -4.85 -1.75 1.19
CA GLY A 45 -5.07 -2.94 2.01
C GLY A 45 -3.76 -3.40 2.67
N HIS A 46 -2.69 -3.54 1.89
CA HIS A 46 -1.37 -3.80 2.44
C HIS A 46 -1.00 -2.75 3.50
N ALA A 47 -1.12 -1.47 3.18
CA ALA A 47 -0.78 -0.39 4.09
C ALA A 47 -1.60 -0.39 5.40
N VAL A 48 -2.84 -0.87 5.38
CA VAL A 48 -3.69 -1.08 6.57
C VAL A 48 -3.27 -2.32 7.37
N GLY A 49 -2.67 -3.32 6.72
CA GLY A 49 -2.09 -4.49 7.38
C GLY A 49 -2.55 -5.83 6.85
N VAL A 50 -3.22 -5.90 5.70
CA VAL A 50 -3.62 -7.19 5.12
C VAL A 50 -2.52 -7.78 4.25
N TYR A 51 -2.32 -9.09 4.36
CA TYR A 51 -1.51 -9.85 3.42
C TYR A 51 -2.38 -10.34 2.26
N HIS A 52 -1.75 -10.83 1.20
CA HIS A 52 -2.50 -11.53 0.16
C HIS A 52 -3.25 -12.74 0.73
N GLU A 53 -4.44 -12.99 0.21
CA GLU A 53 -5.34 -14.05 0.70
C GLU A 53 -4.67 -15.44 0.66
N GLN A 54 -3.77 -15.69 -0.30
CA GLN A 54 -3.04 -16.96 -0.36
C GLN A 54 -2.04 -17.20 0.79
N ASN A 55 -1.77 -16.18 1.62
CA ASN A 55 -0.88 -16.31 2.77
C ASN A 55 -1.62 -16.71 4.05
N ARG A 56 -2.93 -16.94 4.00
CA ARG A 56 -3.69 -17.46 5.15
C ARG A 56 -3.11 -18.79 5.63
N SER A 57 -3.05 -18.97 6.95
CA SER A 57 -2.48 -20.16 7.58
C SER A 57 -3.28 -21.45 7.31
N ASP A 58 -4.54 -21.30 6.91
CA ASP A 58 -5.51 -22.37 6.64
C ASP A 58 -5.79 -22.58 5.15
N ARG A 59 -4.91 -22.08 4.27
CA ARG A 59 -5.07 -22.24 2.83
C ARG A 59 -5.04 -23.69 2.36
#